data_AF-A0A124FD15-F1
#
_entry.id   AF-A0A124FD15-F1
#
_cell.length_a   1.000
_cell.length_b   1.000
_cell.length_c   1.000
_cell.angle_alpha   90.00
_cell.angle_beta   90.00
_cell.angle_gamma   90.00
#
_symmetry.space_group_name_H-M   'P 1'
#
loop_
_entity.id
_entity.type
_entity.pdbx_description
1 polymer ?
#
loop_
_entity_poly.entity_id
_entity_poly.type
_entity_poly.pdbx_seq_one_letter_code
_entity_poly.pdbx_strand_id
1 'polypeptide(L)'
;MPRKDLKRIELWLPVNHPIFKCPKGTWATTAKEWLDIGAELAEMKDILMEIKRMLESGSAFPVSQDKNDEKKEDSGFNPIAFAEKLQDFFG
;
A
#
# COMPACT_ATOMS: atom_id res chain seq x y z
N MET A 1 -24.54 20.90 -15.08
CA MET A 1 -23.15 21.32 -14.80
C MET A 1 -22.21 20.18 -15.19
N PRO A 2 -21.18 20.40 -16.01
CA PRO A 2 -20.14 19.40 -16.23
C PRO A 2 -19.42 19.13 -14.90
N ARG A 3 -19.26 17.85 -14.54
CA ARG A 3 -18.48 17.45 -13.38
C ARG A 3 -17.00 17.63 -13.72
N LYS A 4 -16.44 18.78 -13.36
CA LYS A 4 -15.02 19.11 -13.57
C LYS A 4 -14.15 17.97 -13.00
N ASP A 5 -13.13 17.56 -13.75
CA ASP A 5 -12.16 16.52 -13.37
C ASP A 5 -12.69 15.07 -13.26
N LEU A 6 -13.90 14.78 -13.73
CA LEU A 6 -14.44 13.41 -13.79
C LEU A 6 -14.64 12.93 -15.23
N LYS A 7 -14.20 11.70 -15.52
CA LYS A 7 -14.51 10.99 -16.77
C LYS A 7 -15.64 9.98 -16.53
N ARG A 8 -16.56 9.87 -17.49
CA ARG A 8 -17.66 8.88 -17.45
C ARG A 8 -17.18 7.57 -18.04
N ILE A 9 -17.44 6.47 -17.33
CA ILE A 9 -17.25 5.11 -17.82
C ILE A 9 -18.63 4.50 -18.02
N GLU A 10 -18.85 3.86 -19.16
CA GLU A 10 -20.05 3.07 -19.44
C GLU A 10 -19.68 1.59 -19.47
N LEU A 11 -20.37 0.79 -18.66
CA LEU A 11 -20.08 -0.62 -18.45
C LEU A 11 -21.33 -1.46 -18.78
N TRP A 12 -21.11 -2.53 -19.54
CA TRP A 12 -22.09 -3.58 -19.73
C TRP A 12 -21.68 -4.78 -18.88
N LEU A 13 -22.58 -5.23 -18.01
CA LEU A 13 -22.33 -6.35 -17.10
C LEU A 13 -23.25 -7.52 -17.43
N PRO A 14 -22.82 -8.77 -17.21
CA PRO A 14 -23.68 -9.94 -17.32
C PRO A 14 -24.94 -9.79 -16.47
N VAL A 15 -26.09 -10.28 -16.94
CA VAL A 15 -27.39 -10.12 -16.25
C VAL A 15 -27.37 -10.71 -14.82
N ASN A 16 -26.54 -11.71 -14.59
CA ASN A 16 -26.34 -12.36 -13.29
C ASN A 16 -25.24 -11.71 -12.42
N HIS A 17 -24.72 -10.54 -12.81
CA HIS A 17 -23.64 -9.88 -12.07
C HIS A 17 -24.07 -9.57 -10.62
N PRO A 18 -23.20 -9.81 -9.61
CA PRO A 18 -23.55 -9.63 -8.20
C PRO A 18 -24.07 -8.23 -7.84
N ILE A 19 -23.64 -7.21 -8.57
CA ILE A 19 -24.08 -5.82 -8.35
C ILE A 19 -25.61 -5.65 -8.48
N PHE A 20 -26.26 -6.48 -9.30
CA PHE A 20 -27.70 -6.43 -9.49
C PHE A 20 -28.48 -7.02 -8.32
N LYS A 21 -27.80 -7.65 -7.35
CA LYS A 21 -28.38 -8.01 -6.04
C LYS A 21 -28.50 -6.81 -5.11
N CYS A 22 -27.74 -5.74 -5.35
CA CYS A 22 -27.84 -4.49 -4.59
C CYS A 22 -29.12 -3.72 -4.96
N PRO A 23 -29.65 -2.87 -4.05
CA PRO A 23 -30.83 -2.06 -4.32
C PRO A 23 -30.72 -1.25 -5.62
N LYS A 24 -31.81 -1.16 -6.36
CA LYS A 24 -31.87 -0.33 -7.57
C LYS A 24 -31.56 1.12 -7.23
N GLY A 25 -30.75 1.77 -8.06
CA GLY A 25 -30.32 3.17 -7.85
C GLY A 25 -28.99 3.32 -7.09
N THR A 26 -28.49 2.28 -6.43
CA THR A 26 -27.16 2.32 -5.77
C THR A 26 -26.04 1.74 -6.63
N TRP A 27 -26.37 1.08 -7.74
CA TRP A 27 -25.40 0.33 -8.55
C TRP A 27 -24.20 1.15 -8.99
N ALA A 28 -24.37 2.41 -9.38
CA ALA A 28 -23.24 3.25 -9.79
C ALA A 28 -22.28 3.54 -8.62
N THR A 29 -22.82 3.82 -7.43
CA THR A 29 -22.03 4.05 -6.22
C THR A 29 -21.32 2.77 -5.80
N THR A 30 -22.04 1.65 -5.75
CA THR A 30 -21.46 0.35 -5.41
C THR A 30 -20.40 -0.09 -6.42
N ALA A 31 -20.61 0.15 -7.73
CA ALA A 31 -19.62 -0.14 -8.76
C ALA A 31 -18.35 0.66 -8.54
N LYS A 32 -18.47 1.95 -8.20
CA LYS A 32 -17.33 2.80 -7.88
C LYS A 32 -16.56 2.25 -6.68
N GLU A 33 -17.24 1.96 -5.58
CA GLU A 33 -16.60 1.40 -4.38
C GLU A 33 -15.87 0.08 -4.66
N TRP A 34 -16.48 -0.80 -5.46
CA TRP A 34 -15.83 -2.06 -5.85
C TRP A 34 -14.61 -1.86 -6.75
N LEU A 35 -14.64 -0.86 -7.63
CA LEU A 35 -13.48 -0.50 -8.45
C LEU A 35 -12.35 0.08 -7.60
N ASP A 36 -12.67 0.95 -6.64
CA ASP A 36 -11.71 1.55 -5.71
C ASP A 36 -11.03 0.45 -4.87
N ILE A 37 -11.83 -0.44 -4.24
CA ILE A 37 -11.32 -1.61 -3.48
C ILE A 37 -10.52 -2.55 -4.39
N GLY A 38 -10.99 -2.79 -5.61
CA GLY A 38 -10.31 -3.65 -6.57
C GLY A 38 -8.93 -3.13 -6.96
N ALA A 39 -8.77 -1.81 -7.06
CA ALA A 39 -7.49 -1.17 -7.33
C ALA A 39 -6.51 -1.35 -6.15
N GLU A 40 -6.97 -1.08 -4.92
CA GLU A 40 -6.16 -1.28 -3.71
C GLU A 40 -5.71 -2.75 -3.56
N LEU A 41 -6.61 -3.70 -3.81
CA LEU A 41 -6.28 -5.13 -3.77
C LEU A 41 -5.27 -5.54 -4.86
N ALA A 42 -5.32 -4.92 -6.03
CA ALA A 42 -4.36 -5.18 -7.10
C ALA A 42 -2.96 -4.70 -6.69
N GLU A 43 -2.84 -3.51 -6.11
CA GLU A 43 -1.57 -2.99 -5.60
C GLU A 43 -1.01 -3.87 -4.48
N MET A 44 -1.86 -4.29 -3.53
CA MET A 44 -1.45 -5.21 -2.46
C MET A 44 -0.96 -6.56 -3.02
N LYS A 45 -1.64 -7.08 -4.04
CA LYS A 45 -1.23 -8.33 -4.70
C LYS A 45 0.17 -8.20 -5.31
N ASP A 46 0.47 -7.09 -5.97
CA ASP A 46 1.77 -6.86 -6.59
C ASP A 46 2.89 -6.79 -5.54
N ILE A 47 2.64 -6.09 -4.42
CA ILE A 47 3.58 -6.04 -3.28
C ILE A 47 3.83 -7.45 -2.73
N LEU A 48 2.78 -8.24 -2.53
CA LEU A 48 2.90 -9.60 -2.02
C LEU A 48 3.65 -10.53 -2.99
N MET A 49 3.45 -10.37 -4.30
CA MET A 49 4.19 -11.12 -5.32
C MET A 49 5.68 -10.75 -5.31
N GLU A 50 6.01 -9.48 -5.13
CA GLU A 50 7.40 -9.03 -5.01
C GLU A 50 8.05 -9.59 -3.74
N ILE A 51 7.39 -9.48 -2.58
CA ILE A 51 7.87 -10.07 -1.32
C ILE A 51 8.12 -11.57 -1.49
N LYS A 52 7.17 -12.29 -2.11
CA LYS A 52 7.32 -13.73 -2.37
C LYS A 52 8.55 -14.01 -3.24
N ARG A 53 8.75 -13.24 -4.32
CA ARG A 53 9.92 -13.38 -5.20
C ARG A 53 11.23 -13.14 -4.45
N MET A 54 11.28 -12.14 -3.57
CA MET A 54 12.47 -11.85 -2.78
C MET A 54 12.80 -12.96 -1.79
N LEU A 55 11.77 -13.51 -1.14
CA LEU A 55 11.93 -14.64 -0.23
C LEU A 55 12.42 -15.89 -0.96
N GLU A 56 11.87 -16.19 -2.14
CA GLU A 56 12.28 -17.33 -2.98
C GLU A 56 13.70 -17.17 -3.56
N SER A 57 14.13 -15.94 -3.84
CA SER A 57 15.48 -15.66 -4.34
C SER A 57 16.54 -15.51 -3.24
N GLY A 58 16.16 -15.59 -1.95
CA GLY A 58 17.06 -15.35 -0.82
C GLY A 58 17.59 -13.92 -0.75
N SER A 59 16.96 -12.99 -1.47
CA SER A 59 17.32 -11.58 -1.49
C SER A 59 16.79 -10.92 -0.21
N ALA A 60 17.68 -10.38 0.61
CA ALA A 60 17.30 -9.60 1.77
C ALA A 60 16.40 -8.43 1.33
N PHE A 61 15.30 -8.20 2.06
CA PHE A 61 14.36 -7.12 1.81
C PHE A 61 15.09 -5.81 1.52
N PRO A 62 14.72 -5.05 0.48
CA PRO A 62 15.22 -3.71 0.33
C PRO A 62 14.45 -2.92 1.37
N VAL A 63 15.06 -2.70 2.53
CA VAL A 63 14.57 -1.70 3.47
C VAL A 63 14.32 -0.46 2.64
N SER A 64 13.06 -0.06 2.53
CA SER A 64 12.65 1.16 1.88
C SER A 64 13.45 2.27 2.56
N GLN A 65 14.55 2.68 1.94
CA GLN A 65 15.23 3.90 2.31
C GLN A 65 14.25 5.00 1.94
N ASP A 66 13.46 5.38 2.94
CA ASP A 66 12.76 6.64 2.96
C ASP A 66 13.84 7.69 2.74
N LYS A 67 13.88 8.22 1.51
CA LYS A 67 14.88 9.20 1.07
C LYS A 67 14.55 10.52 1.73
N ASN A 68 14.88 10.64 3.01
CA ASN A 68 15.30 11.91 3.56
C ASN A 68 16.82 11.97 3.39
N ASP A 69 17.21 12.63 2.31
CA ASP A 69 18.56 13.15 2.12
C ASP A 69 18.92 14.04 3.31
N GLU A 70 19.72 13.52 4.24
CA GLU A 70 20.64 14.35 5.00
C GLU A 70 21.84 13.53 5.48
N LYS A 71 22.96 13.77 4.79
CA LYS A 71 24.37 13.59 5.21
C LYS A 71 24.80 12.22 5.78
N LYS A 72 25.74 11.62 5.04
CA LYS A 72 26.75 10.66 5.50
C LYS A 72 27.20 10.93 6.95
N GLU A 73 27.00 9.95 7.82
CA GLU A 73 28.03 9.48 8.75
C GLU A 73 27.90 7.96 8.86
N ASP A 74 29.00 7.24 8.59
CA ASP A 74 29.16 5.86 9.00
C ASP A 74 29.05 5.80 10.53
N SER A 75 27.88 5.49 11.06
CA SER A 75 27.75 5.06 12.44
C SER A 75 27.00 3.74 12.48
N GLY A 76 27.73 2.65 12.23
CA GLY A 76 27.30 1.34 12.71
C GLY A 76 26.97 1.45 14.20
N PHE A 77 25.90 0.77 14.63
CA PHE A 77 25.43 0.78 16.01
C PHE A 77 26.61 0.56 16.97
N ASN A 78 26.90 1.56 17.81
CA ASN A 78 27.94 1.45 18.83
C ASN A 78 27.28 1.02 20.16
N PRO A 79 27.34 -0.27 20.52
CA PRO A 79 26.69 -0.80 21.72
C PRO A 79 27.21 -0.17 23.01
N ILE A 80 28.45 0.34 23.00
CA ILE A 80 29.08 0.95 24.17
C ILE A 80 28.41 2.30 24.47
N ALA A 81 28.25 3.14 23.45
CA ALA A 81 27.57 4.44 23.59
C ALA A 81 26.09 4.31 23.98
N PHE A 82 25.43 3.21 23.57
CA PHE A 82 24.06 2.91 23.98
C PHE A 82 23.98 2.49 25.46
N ALA A 83 24.91 1.64 25.91
CA ALA A 83 24.95 1.18 27.30
C ALA A 83 25.22 2.34 28.28
N GLU A 84 26.12 3.27 27.94
CA GLU A 84 26.37 4.46 28.76
C GLU A 84 25.11 5.34 28.91
N LYS A 85 24.35 5.55 27.82
CA LYS A 85 23.09 6.30 27.88
C LYS A 85 22.02 5.62 28.75
N LEU A 86 21.97 4.30 28.77
CA LEU A 86 21.03 3.60 29.66
C LEU A 86 21.44 3.76 31.12
N GLN A 87 22.74 3.77 31.41
CA GLN A 87 23.22 3.97 32.77
C GLN A 87 22.92 5.38 33.28
N ASP A 88 23.05 6.42 32.44
CA ASP A 88 22.66 7.79 32.79
C ASP A 88 21.14 7.97 32.95
N PHE A 89 20.33 7.12 32.32
CA PHE A 89 18.87 7.23 32.39
C PHE A 89 18.26 6.47 33.59
N PHE A 90 18.94 5.42 34.06
CA PHE A 90 18.46 4.55 35.15
C PHE A 90 19.32 4.61 36.43
N GLY A 91 20.44 5.35 36.41
CA GLY A 91 21.29 5.65 37.58
C GLY A 91 20.91 6.97 38.23
#